data_AF-A0A538U1B3-F1
#
_entry.id   AF-A0A538U1B3-F1
#
_cell.length_a   1.000
_cell.length_b   1.000
_cell.length_c   1.000
_cell.angle_alpha   90.00
_cell.angle_beta   90.00
_cell.angle_gamma   90.00
#
_symmetry.space_group_name_H-M   'P 1'
#
loop_
_entity.id
_entity.type
_entity.pdbx_description
1 polymer ?
#
loop_
_entity_poly.entity_id
_entity_poly.type
_entity_poly.pdbx_seq_one_letter_code
_entity_poly.pdbx_strand_id
1 'polypeptide(L)' 'MNRPYTVGHSSHSLERFLWLLKGHGITAVTDVRSAPYSRHNPQFNREALAPELSAHHIAYVFLGKDLGARS' A
#
# COMPACT_ATOMS: atom_id res chain seq x y z
N MET A 1 -2.06 -16.55 -14.88
CA MET A 1 -1.53 -15.16 -14.76
C MET A 1 -2.20 -14.50 -13.57
N ASN A 2 -1.45 -13.84 -12.69
CA ASN A 2 -2.02 -13.08 -11.58
C ASN A 2 -2.42 -11.68 -12.09
N ARG A 3 -3.69 -11.31 -11.91
CA ARG A 3 -4.22 -10.00 -12.34
C ARG A 3 -3.90 -8.95 -11.27
N PRO A 4 -3.18 -7.86 -11.59
CA PRO A 4 -2.95 -6.78 -10.65
C PRO A 4 -4.22 -5.97 -10.39
N TYR A 5 -4.34 -5.45 -9.17
CA TYR A 5 -5.38 -4.50 -8.77
C TYR A 5 -4.73 -3.18 -8.39
N THR A 6 -5.48 -2.09 -8.59
CA THR A 6 -5.06 -0.74 -8.18
C THR A 6 -6.04 -0.22 -7.13
N VAL A 7 -5.51 0.43 -6.10
CA VAL A 7 -6.30 1.06 -5.05
C VAL A 7 -5.65 2.39 -4.67
N GLY A 8 -6.44 3.47 -4.71
CA GLY A 8 -6.05 4.74 -4.13
C GLY A 8 -6.29 4.73 -2.63
N HIS A 9 -5.47 5.46 -1.86
CA HIS A 9 -5.55 5.42 -0.39
C HIS A 9 -6.00 6.77 0.23
N SER A 10 -5.90 7.89 -0.50
CA SER A 10 -6.10 9.25 0.04
C SER A 10 -7.51 9.55 0.56
N SER A 11 -8.51 8.76 0.16
CA SER A 11 -9.90 8.87 0.58
C SER A 11 -10.35 7.73 1.51
N HIS A 12 -9.41 6.93 2.02
CA HIS A 12 -9.73 5.77 2.85
C HIS A 12 -9.09 5.89 4.24
N SER A 13 -9.82 5.44 5.26
CA SER A 13 -9.18 5.07 6.52
C SER A 13 -8.31 3.82 6.30
N LEU A 14 -7.35 3.60 7.20
CA LEU A 14 -6.54 2.37 7.18
C LEU A 14 -7.42 1.11 7.27
N GLU A 15 -8.43 1.12 8.14
CA GLU A 15 -9.38 0.02 8.30
C GLU A 15 -10.13 -0.29 6.99
N ARG A 16 -10.67 0.73 6.32
CA ARG A 16 -11.38 0.58 5.04
C ARG A 16 -10.44 0.03 3.97
N PHE A 17 -9.20 0.49 3.94
CA PHE A 17 -8.18 0.01 3.02
C PHE A 17 -7.89 -1.48 3.25
N LEU A 18 -7.64 -1.90 4.49
CA LEU A 18 -7.42 -3.30 4.85
C LEU A 18 -8.63 -4.18 4.54
N TRP A 19 -9.85 -3.68 4.75
CA TRP A 19 -11.08 -4.37 4.38
C TRP A 19 -11.16 -4.62 2.86
N LEU A 20 -10.81 -3.62 2.03
CA LEU A 20 -10.77 -3.79 0.57
C LEU A 20 -9.75 -4.85 0.16
N LEU A 21 -8.54 -4.83 0.73
CA LEU A 21 -7.50 -5.81 0.41
C LEU A 21 -7.97 -7.24 0.74
N LYS A 22 -8.53 -7.45 1.93
CA LYS A 22 -9.04 -8.75 2.37
C LYS A 22 -10.22 -9.23 1.52
N GLY A 23 -11.16 -8.34 1.21
CA GLY A 23 -12.33 -8.66 0.39
C GLY A 23 -11.98 -9.13 -1.03
N HIS A 24 -10.81 -8.73 -1.53
CA HIS A 24 -10.28 -9.16 -2.82
C HIS A 24 -9.20 -10.25 -2.73
N GLY A 25 -8.92 -10.80 -1.52
CA GLY A 25 -7.91 -11.83 -1.33
C GLY A 25 -6.48 -11.37 -1.64
N ILE A 26 -6.19 -10.07 -1.50
CA ILE A 26 -4.87 -9.50 -1.77
C ILE A 26 -3.91 -9.89 -0.66
N THR A 27 -2.78 -10.50 -1.03
CA THR A 27 -1.72 -10.94 -0.11
C THR A 27 -0.45 -10.09 -0.18
N ALA A 28 -0.39 -9.13 -1.10
CA ALA A 28 0.73 -8.19 -1.19
C ALA A 28 0.27 -6.81 -1.72
N VAL A 29 0.80 -5.75 -1.13
CA VAL A 29 0.67 -4.37 -1.59
C VAL A 29 2.01 -3.92 -2.13
N THR A 30 2.00 -3.43 -3.37
CA THR A 30 3.18 -2.84 -4.00
C THR A 30 3.07 -1.33 -3.96
N ASP A 31 4.02 -0.68 -3.29
CA ASP A 31 4.12 0.77 -3.23
C ASP A 31 5.08 1.26 -4.32
N VAL A 32 4.52 1.92 -5.32
CA VAL A 32 5.25 2.45 -6.49
C VAL A 32 5.61 3.93 -6.33
N ARG A 33 5.33 4.55 -5.18
CA ARG A 33 5.65 5.97 -4.96
C ARG A 33 7.16 6.15 -4.81
N SER A 34 7.76 7.13 -5.49
CA SER A 34 9.20 7.42 -5.38
C SER A 34 9.61 7.73 -3.94
N ALA A 35 8.74 8.44 -3.21
CA ALA A 35 8.83 8.65 -1.77
C ALA A 35 7.57 8.07 -1.10
N PRO A 36 7.66 6.99 -0.31
CA PRO A 36 6.50 6.36 0.33
C PRO A 36 6.10 7.09 1.63
N TYR A 37 5.97 8.42 1.53
CA TYR A 37 5.69 9.33 2.63
C TYR A 37 4.68 10.40 2.21
N SER A 38 3.76 10.74 3.11
CA SER A 38 2.73 11.77 2.95
C SER A 38 2.47 12.47 4.28
N ARG A 39 2.47 13.80 4.28
CA ARG A 39 2.07 14.60 5.45
C ARG A 39 0.56 14.56 5.69
N HIS A 40 -0.24 14.43 4.64
CA HIS A 40 -1.71 14.43 4.72
C HIS A 40 -2.29 13.06 5.06
N ASN A 41 -1.55 11.99 4.74
CA ASN A 41 -1.99 10.61 4.92
C ASN A 41 -0.91 9.80 5.67
N PRO A 42 -0.56 10.18 6.92
CA PRO A 42 0.56 9.58 7.64
C PRO A 42 0.38 8.09 7.94
N GLN A 43 -0.86 7.61 8.04
CA GLN A 43 -1.19 6.19 8.19
C GLN A 43 -0.78 5.34 6.97
N PHE A 44 -0.55 5.98 5.81
CA PHE A 44 -0.05 5.34 4.60
C PHE A 44 1.43 5.62 4.34
N ASN A 45 2.16 6.15 5.34
CA ASN A 45 3.62 6.17 5.30
C ASN A 45 4.13 4.73 5.46
N ARG A 46 5.23 4.40 4.79
CA ARG A 46 5.80 3.04 4.85
C ARG A 46 5.97 2.53 6.28
N GLU A 47 6.49 3.37 7.17
CA GLU A 47 6.80 3.02 8.55
C GLU A 47 5.54 2.71 9.37
N ALA A 48 4.39 3.29 9.00
CA ALA A 48 3.10 3.02 9.63
C ALA A 48 2.34 1.88 8.94
N LEU A 49 2.39 1.81 7.62
CA LEU A 49 1.59 0.89 6.82
C LEU A 49 2.17 -0.53 6.79
N ALA A 50 3.50 -0.68 6.72
CA ALA A 50 4.12 -2.00 6.60
C ALA A 50 3.83 -2.92 7.81
N PRO A 51 3.91 -2.45 9.08
CA PRO A 51 3.52 -3.27 10.23
C PRO A 51 2.05 -3.70 10.21
N GLU A 52 1.15 -2.80 9.83
CA GLU A 52 -0.30 -3.04 9.76
C GLU A 52 -0.64 -4.09 8.70
N LEU A 53 -0.03 -4.00 7.51
CA LEU A 53 -0.16 -5.02 6.48
C LEU A 53 0.38 -6.36 6.96
N SER A 54 1.56 -6.37 7.59
CA SER A 54 2.17 -7.58 8.13
C SER A 54 1.30 -8.26 9.19
N ALA A 55 0.69 -7.48 10.09
CA ALA A 55 -0.24 -7.99 11.11
C ALA A 55 -1.49 -8.64 10.50
N HIS A 56 -1.79 -8.35 9.23
CA HIS A 56 -2.87 -8.94 8.47
C HIS A 56 -2.42 -9.93 7.40
N HIS A 57 -1.17 -10.41 7.48
CA HIS A 57 -0.57 -11.36 6.53
C HIS A 57 -0.53 -10.86 5.09
N ILE A 58 -0.36 -9.54 4.92
CA ILE A 58 -0.20 -8.88 3.62
C ILE A 58 1.23 -8.37 3.54
N ALA A 59 1.96 -8.80 2.51
CA ALA A 59 3.32 -8.32 2.27
C ALA A 59 3.31 -6.86 1.81
N TYR A 60 4.22 -6.04 2.34
CA TYR A 60 4.51 -4.72 1.77
C TYR A 60 5.76 -4.82 0.90
N VAL A 61 5.64 -4.42 -0.37
CA VAL A 61 6.74 -4.43 -1.34
C VAL A 61 6.96 -3.01 -1.84
N PHE A 62 8.14 -2.46 -1.57
CA PHE A 62 8.52 -1.16 -2.09
C PHE A 62 9.15 -1.31 -3.48
N LEU A 63 8.45 -0.83 -4.52
CA LEU A 63 8.96 -0.75 -5.89
C LEU A 63 9.11 0.69 -6.38
N GLY A 64 9.01 1.70 -5.51
CA GLY A 64 9.24 3.09 -5.87
C GLY A 64 10.65 3.37 -6.42
N LYS A 65 11.63 2.50 -6.13
CA LYS A 65 12.94 2.57 -6.77
C LYS A 65 12.87 2.26 -8.27
N ASP A 66 12.10 1.26 -8.68
CA ASP A 66 12.09 0.78 -10.06
C ASP A 66 10.97 1.40 -10.89
N LEU A 67 9.82 1.67 -10.26
CA LEU A 67 8.57 2.12 -10.90
C LEU A 67 8.15 3.54 -10.48
N GLY A 68 8.86 4.16 -9.55
CA GLY A 68 8.58 5.53 -9.14
C GLY A 68 8.89 6.53 -10.24
N ALA A 69 8.09 7.60 -10.31
CA ALA A 69 8.34 8.71 -11.20
C ALA A 69 9.76 9.25 -10.96
N ARG A 70 10.55 9.31 -12.05
CA ARG A 70 11.87 9.93 -12.10
C ARG A 70 11.65 11.34 -12.64
N SER A 71 11.90 12.34 -11.80
CA SER A 71 12.06 13.74 -12.23
C SER A 71 13.50 13.98 -12.66
#